data_AF-A0A2A3YDU1-F1
#
_entry.id   AF-A0A2A3YDU1-F1
#
_cell.length_a   1.000
_cell.length_b   1.000
_cell.length_c   1.000
_cell.angle_alpha   90.00
_cell.angle_beta   90.00
_cell.angle_gamma   90.00
#
_symmetry.space_group_name_H-M   'P 1'
#
loop_
_entity.id
_entity.type
_entity.pdbx_description
1 polymer ?
#
loop_
_entity_poly.entity_id
_entity_poly.type
_entity_poly.pdbx_seq_one_letter_code
_entity_poly.pdbx_strand_id
1 'polypeptide(L)'
;MDYFIHKLHALIHPTGTELIEERTVQEAGASSASAIYRVLERIQREKDLAHEVSHCGIALVGGYFALVQYRLVLLSAFTSAALRSSFSLEEFRKGTWRNQFDSVFPAPQDRGALRAKKQLVTLSNDYRNPLLHGGDGRPSEGTFVEWSPGYKVLVGSEKGVTDQYMLWMPSLTEVQVTEILESIESIEGWFRTLPYFDWVQRGLPVNFHRESVSAAIDHVAHGTHDEHTNRTEAQYERTLNHD
;
A
#
# COMPACT_ATOMS: atom_id res chain seq x y z
N MET A 1 -1.61 -6.74 2.98
CA MET A 1 -2.05 -5.34 3.14
C MET A 1 -2.66 -5.15 4.51
N ASP A 2 -3.68 -5.93 4.86
CA ASP A 2 -4.41 -5.83 6.13
C ASP A 2 -3.51 -5.93 7.36
N TYR A 3 -2.49 -6.79 7.34
CA TYR A 3 -1.48 -6.85 8.40
C TYR A 3 -0.83 -5.49 8.69
N PHE A 4 -0.34 -4.79 7.66
CA PHE A 4 0.33 -3.51 7.84
C PHE A 4 -0.64 -2.40 8.23
N ILE A 5 -1.86 -2.41 7.69
CA ILE A 5 -2.92 -1.45 8.07
C ILE A 5 -3.30 -1.64 9.54
N HIS A 6 -3.59 -2.87 9.96
CA HIS A 6 -3.93 -3.17 11.36
C HIS A 6 -2.78 -2.85 12.31
N LYS A 7 -1.54 -3.21 11.93
CA LYS A 7 -0.36 -2.91 12.73
C LYS A 7 -0.15 -1.41 12.87
N LEU A 8 -0.28 -0.64 11.80
CA LEU A 8 -0.17 0.82 11.84
C LEU A 8 -1.28 1.45 12.70
N HIS A 9 -2.53 1.01 12.58
CA HIS A 9 -3.58 1.49 13.45
C HIS A 9 -3.30 1.21 14.93
N ALA A 10 -2.77 0.03 15.26
CA ALA A 10 -2.40 -0.30 16.64
C ALA A 10 -1.23 0.56 17.16
N LEU A 11 -0.26 0.88 16.30
CA LEU A 11 0.91 1.70 16.67
C LEU A 11 0.57 3.19 16.81
N ILE A 12 -0.32 3.73 15.95
CA ILE A 12 -0.72 5.14 15.92
C ILE A 12 -1.82 5.42 16.96
N HIS A 13 -2.70 4.45 17.21
CA HIS A 13 -3.79 4.55 18.17
C HIS A 13 -3.73 3.38 19.17
N PRO A 14 -2.75 3.36 20.09
CA PRO A 14 -2.69 2.33 21.11
C PRO A 14 -4.00 2.36 21.91
N THR A 15 -4.81 1.30 21.81
CA THR A 15 -6.00 1.15 22.65
C THR A 15 -5.56 1.22 24.10
N GLY A 16 -6.23 2.08 24.88
CA GLY A 16 -5.78 2.65 26.16
C GLY A 16 -5.50 1.71 27.33
N THR A 17 -5.21 0.43 27.09
CA THR A 17 -4.74 -0.53 28.09
C THR A 17 -3.25 -0.35 28.41
N GLU A 18 -2.43 0.15 27.48
CA GLU A 18 -1.00 0.44 27.74
C GLU A 18 -0.77 1.80 28.46
N LEU A 19 -1.71 2.74 28.34
CA LEU A 19 -1.62 4.06 28.98
C LEU A 19 -1.97 4.04 30.49
N ILE A 20 -2.51 2.94 31.01
CA ILE A 20 -2.97 2.85 32.41
C ILE A 20 -1.85 2.38 33.36
N GLU A 21 -0.84 1.65 32.89
CA GLU A 21 0.30 1.28 33.74
C GLU A 21 1.22 2.47 34.08
N GLU A 22 1.22 3.53 33.26
CA GLU A 22 2.07 4.72 33.51
C GLU A 22 1.54 5.66 34.60
N ARG A 23 0.26 5.56 35.00
CA ARG A 23 -0.34 6.53 35.94
C ARG A 23 -0.30 6.15 37.42
N THR A 24 0.30 5.01 37.79
CA THR A 24 0.21 4.49 39.16
C THR A 24 1.55 4.32 39.88
N VAL A 25 2.63 4.99 39.46
CA VAL A 25 3.91 4.96 40.22
C VAL A 25 4.61 6.33 40.28
N GLN A 26 4.01 7.24 41.03
CA GLN A 26 4.70 8.28 41.78
C GLN A 26 4.00 8.26 43.14
N GLU A 27 4.66 8.08 44.28
CA GLU A 27 5.75 8.90 44.80
C GLU A 27 6.51 8.11 45.89
N ALA A 28 7.84 7.92 45.73
CA ALA A 28 8.81 7.84 46.83
C ALA A 28 10.24 7.66 46.28
N GLY A 29 11.07 8.71 46.33
CA GLY A 29 12.53 8.57 46.44
C GLY A 29 13.37 8.24 45.19
N ALA A 30 12.98 8.64 43.98
CA ALA A 30 13.85 8.46 42.80
C ALA A 30 15.02 9.47 42.81
N SER A 31 16.27 9.00 42.82
CA SER A 31 17.45 9.86 42.65
C SER A 31 17.47 10.51 41.26
N SER A 32 18.16 11.64 41.09
CA SER A 32 18.29 12.32 39.79
C SER A 32 18.80 11.40 38.67
N ALA A 33 19.63 10.40 39.01
CA ALA A 33 20.06 9.38 38.06
C ALA A 33 18.91 8.48 37.59
N SER A 34 18.01 8.05 38.50
CA SER A 34 16.82 7.27 38.14
C SER A 34 15.86 8.06 37.26
N ALA A 35 15.72 9.37 37.49
CA ALA A 35 14.93 10.24 36.62
C ALA A 35 15.53 10.35 35.20
N ILE A 36 16.85 10.49 35.08
CA ILE A 36 17.55 10.51 33.78
C ILE A 36 17.37 9.19 33.03
N TYR A 37 17.53 8.04 33.71
CA TYR A 37 17.31 6.74 33.08
C TYR A 37 15.89 6.58 32.54
N ARG A 38 14.86 7.00 33.28
CA ARG A 38 13.46 6.95 32.79
C ARG A 38 13.25 7.83 31.56
N VAL A 39 13.85 9.02 31.52
CA VAL A 39 13.79 9.91 30.36
C VAL A 39 14.48 9.27 29.15
N LEU A 40 15.65 8.67 29.35
CA LEU A 40 16.38 7.97 28.28
C LEU A 40 15.63 6.76 27.76
N GLU A 41 15.03 5.94 28.63
CA GLU A 41 14.18 4.82 28.23
C GLU A 41 12.98 5.28 27.42
N ARG A 42 12.31 6.36 27.86
CA ARG A 42 11.19 6.93 27.13
C ARG A 42 11.60 7.43 25.74
N ILE A 43 12.70 8.18 25.64
CA ILE A 43 13.22 8.65 24.35
C ILE A 43 13.55 7.48 23.42
N GLN A 44 14.17 6.42 23.95
CA GLN A 44 14.49 5.24 23.16
C GLN A 44 13.23 4.54 22.65
N ARG A 45 12.20 4.36 23.49
CA ARG A 45 10.91 3.79 23.06
C ARG A 45 10.21 4.64 22.00
N GLU A 46 10.17 5.96 22.19
CA GLU A 46 9.59 6.88 21.20
C GLU A 46 10.32 6.80 19.86
N LYS A 47 11.66 6.67 19.90
CA LYS A 47 12.47 6.47 18.69
C LYS A 47 12.18 5.14 18.00
N ASP A 48 12.15 4.05 18.76
CA ASP A 48 11.90 2.70 18.22
C ASP A 48 10.50 2.61 17.59
N LEU A 49 9.50 3.19 18.26
CA LEU A 49 8.14 3.30 17.73
C LEU A 49 8.11 4.10 16.42
N ALA A 50 8.78 5.25 16.37
CA ALA A 50 8.81 6.08 15.16
C ALA A 50 9.49 5.36 13.98
N HIS A 51 10.55 4.59 14.24
CA HIS A 51 11.20 3.75 13.24
C HIS A 51 10.27 2.63 12.75
N GLU A 52 9.54 1.97 13.65
CA GLU A 52 8.60 0.91 13.30
C GLU A 52 7.41 1.44 12.46
N VAL A 53 6.85 2.60 12.83
CA VAL A 53 5.81 3.31 12.07
C VAL A 53 6.31 3.63 10.67
N SER A 54 7.52 4.19 10.55
CA SER A 54 8.12 4.52 9.25
C SER A 54 8.36 3.29 8.38
N HIS A 55 8.90 2.21 8.96
CA HIS A 55 9.11 0.94 8.28
C HIS A 55 7.79 0.37 7.76
N CYS A 56 6.76 0.28 8.61
CA CYS A 56 5.45 -0.22 8.22
C CYS A 56 4.79 0.65 7.15
N GLY A 57 4.90 1.98 7.24
CA GLY A 57 4.37 2.92 6.25
C GLY A 57 5.00 2.72 4.87
N ILE A 58 6.31 2.54 4.80
CA ILE A 58 7.01 2.29 3.52
C ILE A 58 6.67 0.91 2.95
N ALA A 59 6.66 -0.13 3.79
CA ALA A 59 6.27 -1.47 3.38
C ALA A 59 4.82 -1.49 2.84
N LEU A 60 3.91 -0.74 3.48
CA LEU A 60 2.54 -0.55 3.05
C LEU A 60 2.48 0.08 1.65
N VAL A 61 3.19 1.19 1.41
CA VAL A 61 3.22 1.84 0.09
C VAL A 61 3.76 0.89 -0.99
N GLY A 62 4.87 0.19 -0.71
CA GLY A 62 5.46 -0.79 -1.63
C GLY A 62 4.49 -1.92 -1.98
N GLY A 63 3.89 -2.54 -0.97
CA GLY A 63 2.88 -3.59 -1.15
C GLY A 63 1.63 -3.11 -1.88
N TYR A 64 1.21 -1.86 -1.62
CA TYR A 64 0.05 -1.28 -2.27
C TYR A 64 0.24 -1.08 -3.77
N PHE A 65 1.41 -0.59 -4.21
CA PHE A 65 1.69 -0.46 -5.64
C PHE A 65 1.73 -1.81 -6.37
N ALA A 66 2.25 -2.86 -5.72
CA ALA A 66 2.21 -4.21 -6.28
C ALA A 66 0.75 -4.70 -6.46
N LEU A 67 -0.10 -4.46 -5.46
CA LEU A 67 -1.54 -4.78 -5.52
C LEU A 67 -2.26 -3.97 -6.61
N VAL A 68 -1.99 -2.67 -6.73
CA VAL A 68 -2.56 -1.81 -7.78
C VAL A 68 -2.17 -2.32 -9.16
N GLN A 69 -0.89 -2.63 -9.39
CA GLN A 69 -0.44 -3.17 -10.69
C GLN A 69 -1.13 -4.50 -11.01
N TYR A 70 -1.21 -5.41 -10.04
CA TYR A 70 -1.92 -6.67 -10.20
C TYR A 70 -3.39 -6.45 -10.61
N ARG A 71 -4.10 -5.58 -9.91
CA ARG A 71 -5.49 -5.23 -10.21
C ARG A 71 -5.64 -4.58 -11.58
N LEU A 72 -4.75 -3.67 -11.96
CA LEU A 72 -4.77 -3.04 -13.29
C LEU A 72 -4.59 -4.07 -14.41
N VAL A 73 -3.70 -5.05 -14.21
CA VAL A 73 -3.55 -6.18 -15.14
C VAL A 73 -4.87 -6.93 -15.27
N LEU A 74 -5.49 -7.33 -14.17
CA LEU A 74 -6.75 -8.08 -14.22
C LEU A 74 -7.91 -7.27 -14.81
N LEU A 75 -8.08 -6.03 -14.35
CA LEU A 75 -9.14 -5.13 -14.83
C LEU A 75 -9.00 -4.83 -16.33
N SER A 76 -7.79 -4.90 -16.90
CA SER A 76 -7.61 -4.68 -18.33
C SER A 76 -8.42 -5.65 -19.21
N ALA A 77 -8.70 -6.87 -18.73
CA ALA A 77 -9.55 -7.85 -19.41
C ALA A 77 -11.03 -7.43 -19.51
N PHE A 78 -11.46 -6.40 -18.78
CA PHE A 78 -12.81 -5.88 -18.81
C PHE A 78 -12.89 -4.52 -19.52
N THR A 79 -11.83 -4.15 -20.25
CA THR A 79 -11.74 -2.87 -20.96
C THR A 79 -11.42 -3.05 -22.43
N SER A 80 -11.75 -2.04 -23.23
CA SER A 80 -11.43 -2.02 -24.65
C SER A 80 -9.91 -2.07 -24.94
N ALA A 81 -9.05 -1.83 -23.95
CA ALA A 81 -7.61 -1.98 -24.08
C ALA A 81 -7.23 -3.40 -24.53
N ALA A 82 -7.82 -4.43 -23.93
CA ALA A 82 -7.54 -5.83 -24.26
C ALA A 82 -8.05 -6.25 -25.64
N LEU A 83 -8.96 -5.48 -26.25
CA LEU A 83 -9.46 -5.75 -27.61
C LEU A 83 -8.55 -5.18 -28.72
N ARG A 84 -7.62 -4.28 -28.39
CA ARG A 84 -6.72 -3.66 -29.39
C ARG A 84 -5.84 -4.73 -30.02
N SER A 85 -5.66 -4.69 -31.34
CA SER A 85 -4.80 -5.64 -32.06
C SER A 85 -3.34 -5.62 -31.62
N SER A 86 -2.88 -4.50 -31.06
CA SER A 86 -1.54 -4.32 -30.51
C SER A 86 -1.42 -4.72 -29.02
N PHE A 87 -2.50 -5.17 -28.38
CA PHE A 87 -2.46 -5.53 -26.97
C PHE A 87 -1.74 -6.86 -26.77
N SER A 88 -0.72 -6.86 -25.91
CA SER A 88 -0.04 -8.05 -25.43
C SER A 88 -0.07 -8.04 -23.91
N LEU A 89 -0.64 -9.08 -23.30
CA LEU A 89 -0.69 -9.21 -21.85
C LEU A 89 0.74 -9.28 -21.25
N GLU A 90 1.66 -9.95 -21.95
CA GLU A 90 3.04 -10.07 -21.52
C GLU A 90 3.72 -8.69 -21.43
N GLU A 91 3.59 -7.88 -22.49
CA GLU A 91 4.14 -6.52 -22.51
C GLU A 91 3.41 -5.59 -21.54
N PHE A 92 2.10 -5.75 -21.41
CA PHE A 92 1.29 -4.99 -20.47
C PHE A 92 1.77 -5.19 -19.02
N ARG A 93 2.07 -6.43 -18.64
CA ARG A 93 2.58 -6.78 -17.30
C ARG A 93 3.96 -6.19 -17.00
N LYS A 94 4.81 -6.02 -18.02
CA LYS A 94 6.14 -5.38 -17.88
C LYS A 94 6.06 -3.85 -17.77
N GLY A 95 4.91 -3.27 -18.09
CA GLY A 95 4.68 -1.83 -18.05
C GLY A 95 4.72 -1.24 -16.64
N THR A 96 4.88 0.08 -16.57
CA THR A 96 4.74 0.82 -15.30
C THR A 96 3.27 0.88 -14.90
N TRP A 97 3.01 0.99 -13.58
CA TRP A 97 1.64 1.17 -13.06
C TRP A 97 0.92 2.34 -13.74
N ARG A 98 1.65 3.42 -14.08
CA ARG A 98 1.08 4.62 -14.71
C ARG A 98 0.59 4.33 -16.13
N ASN A 99 1.40 3.63 -16.92
CA ASN A 99 1.02 3.24 -18.28
C ASN A 99 -0.13 2.22 -18.25
N GLN A 100 -0.11 1.29 -17.30
CA GLN A 100 -1.20 0.34 -17.08
C GLN A 100 -2.50 1.07 -16.73
N PHE A 101 -2.44 2.03 -15.81
CA PHE A 101 -3.58 2.85 -15.41
C PHE A 101 -4.16 3.60 -16.61
N ASP A 102 -3.32 4.27 -17.40
CA ASP A 102 -3.75 5.03 -18.59
C ASP A 102 -4.34 4.16 -19.69
N SER A 103 -3.90 2.90 -19.77
CA SER A 103 -4.47 1.95 -20.70
C SER A 103 -5.85 1.46 -20.27
N VAL A 104 -6.03 1.15 -18.98
CA VAL A 104 -7.32 0.67 -18.42
C VAL A 104 -8.33 1.81 -18.35
N PHE A 105 -7.89 3.02 -18.02
CA PHE A 105 -8.72 4.21 -17.84
C PHE A 105 -8.30 5.36 -18.77
N PRO A 106 -8.47 5.21 -20.11
CA PRO A 106 -8.00 6.20 -21.08
C PRO A 106 -8.86 7.47 -21.14
N ALA A 107 -10.04 7.48 -20.50
CA ALA A 107 -11.02 8.56 -20.64
C ALA A 107 -10.72 9.75 -19.72
N PRO A 108 -10.44 10.95 -20.26
CA PRO A 108 -10.07 12.13 -19.45
C PRO A 108 -11.25 12.75 -18.68
N GLN A 109 -12.47 12.24 -18.83
CA GLN A 109 -13.67 12.81 -18.19
C GLN A 109 -14.09 12.07 -16.92
N ASP A 110 -13.52 10.90 -16.64
CA ASP A 110 -13.76 10.22 -15.37
C ASP A 110 -12.99 10.94 -14.25
N ARG A 111 -13.73 11.79 -13.52
CA ARG A 111 -13.21 12.55 -12.37
C ARG A 111 -12.68 11.62 -11.27
N GLY A 112 -13.28 10.44 -11.10
CA GLY A 112 -12.84 9.43 -10.14
C GLY A 112 -11.47 8.88 -10.50
N ALA A 113 -11.31 8.42 -11.75
CA ALA A 113 -10.03 7.91 -12.25
C ALA A 113 -8.91 8.96 -12.20
N LEU A 114 -9.21 10.21 -12.59
CA LEU A 114 -8.22 11.31 -12.51
C LEU A 114 -7.78 11.60 -11.07
N ARG A 115 -8.73 11.61 -10.13
CA ARG A 115 -8.44 11.81 -8.71
C ARG A 115 -7.58 10.68 -8.16
N ALA A 116 -7.98 9.43 -8.40
CA ALA A 116 -7.24 8.26 -7.96
C ALA A 116 -5.82 8.22 -8.55
N LYS A 117 -5.68 8.50 -9.84
CA LYS A 117 -4.36 8.61 -10.49
C LYS A 117 -3.50 9.68 -9.84
N LYS A 118 -4.05 10.87 -9.56
CA LYS A 118 -3.32 11.95 -8.89
C LYS A 118 -2.83 11.52 -7.52
N GLN A 119 -3.68 10.89 -6.72
CA GLN A 119 -3.31 10.37 -5.40
C GLN A 119 -2.22 9.29 -5.51
N LEU A 120 -2.31 8.37 -6.47
CA LEU A 120 -1.24 7.40 -6.76
C LEU A 120 0.07 8.08 -7.19
N VAL A 121 0.02 9.16 -7.97
CA VAL A 121 1.22 9.93 -8.32
C VAL A 121 1.85 10.55 -7.08
N THR A 122 1.06 11.18 -6.21
CA THR A 122 1.50 11.74 -4.92
C THR A 122 2.15 10.66 -4.06
N LEU A 123 1.45 9.53 -3.82
CA LEU A 123 2.00 8.40 -3.05
C LEU A 123 3.30 7.87 -3.65
N SER A 124 3.38 7.76 -4.98
CA SER A 124 4.58 7.25 -5.66
C SER A 124 5.75 8.23 -5.62
N ASN A 125 5.52 9.53 -5.65
CA ASN A 125 6.59 10.51 -5.70
C ASN A 125 7.11 10.83 -4.29
N ASP A 126 6.20 10.93 -3.33
CA ASP A 126 6.49 11.50 -2.02
C ASP A 126 6.89 10.41 -1.01
N TYR A 127 6.37 9.18 -1.17
CA TYR A 127 6.50 8.13 -0.16
C TYR A 127 7.09 6.80 -0.65
N ARG A 128 7.13 6.56 -1.97
CA ARG A 128 7.70 5.32 -2.49
C ARG A 128 9.22 5.38 -2.49
N ASN A 129 9.84 4.51 -1.70
CA ASN A 129 11.28 4.30 -1.74
C ASN A 129 11.67 3.54 -3.04
N PRO A 130 12.41 4.16 -3.98
CA PRO A 130 12.80 3.51 -5.24
C PRO A 130 13.85 2.42 -5.07
N LEU A 131 14.55 2.37 -3.93
CA LEU A 131 15.56 1.37 -3.61
C LEU A 131 14.95 0.06 -3.07
N LEU A 132 13.64 0.04 -2.80
CA LEU A 132 12.90 -1.16 -2.44
C LEU A 132 12.59 -2.01 -3.68
N HIS A 133 13.54 -2.84 -4.05
CA HIS A 133 13.36 -3.88 -5.06
C HIS A 133 13.11 -5.23 -4.38
N GLY A 134 11.87 -5.48 -3.96
CA GLY A 134 11.43 -6.85 -3.66
C GLY A 134 11.71 -7.39 -2.25
N GLY A 135 12.02 -6.51 -1.28
CA GLY A 135 11.81 -6.79 0.15
C GLY A 135 12.71 -7.86 0.75
N ASP A 136 13.88 -7.44 1.24
CA ASP A 136 14.45 -8.10 2.43
C ASP A 136 13.79 -7.57 3.71
N GLY A 137 12.98 -6.50 3.64
CA GLY A 137 12.14 -6.02 4.74
C GLY A 137 12.96 -5.56 5.94
N ARG A 138 14.16 -5.03 5.71
CA ARG A 138 15.05 -4.64 6.80
C ARG A 138 14.52 -3.37 7.47
N PRO A 139 14.58 -3.25 8.81
CA PRO A 139 14.17 -2.04 9.52
C PRO A 139 14.82 -0.76 8.94
N SER A 140 16.08 -0.87 8.49
CA SER A 140 16.84 0.21 7.86
C SER A 140 16.21 0.79 6.58
N GLU A 141 15.36 0.03 5.88
CA GLU A 141 14.72 0.46 4.63
C GLU A 141 13.68 1.58 4.82
N GLY A 142 13.27 1.80 6.08
CA GLY A 142 12.43 2.91 6.50
C GLY A 142 13.17 3.98 7.31
N THR A 143 14.49 4.10 7.11
CA THR A 143 15.33 5.00 7.88
C THR A 143 16.21 5.87 6.97
N PHE A 144 16.26 7.16 7.30
CA PHE A 144 17.29 8.07 6.80
C PHE A 144 18.46 8.10 7.76
N VAL A 145 19.65 8.32 7.21
CA VAL A 145 20.82 8.73 7.96
C VAL A 145 21.15 10.17 7.59
N GLU A 146 21.18 11.05 8.58
CA GLU A 146 21.80 12.35 8.44
C GLU A 146 23.28 12.25 8.81
N TRP A 147 24.14 12.47 7.81
CA TRP A 147 25.60 12.39 7.95
C TRP A 147 26.26 13.77 8.04
N SER A 148 25.51 14.84 7.75
CA SER A 148 25.86 16.24 7.92
C SER A 148 24.58 17.07 8.04
N PRO A 149 24.56 18.20 8.78
CA PRO A 149 23.34 19.01 8.95
C PRO A 149 22.66 19.36 7.62
N GLY A 150 21.42 18.91 7.44
CA GLY A 150 20.60 19.07 6.23
C GLY A 150 20.84 18.03 5.13
N TYR A 151 21.83 17.14 5.26
CA TYR A 151 22.17 16.13 4.26
C TYR A 151 21.77 14.73 4.74
N LYS A 152 20.71 14.20 4.13
CA LYS A 152 20.12 12.91 4.48
C LYS A 152 20.30 11.91 3.35
N VAL A 153 20.61 10.67 3.69
CA VAL A 153 20.69 9.54 2.75
C VAL A 153 19.75 8.43 3.19
N LEU A 154 19.07 7.81 2.24
CA LEU A 154 18.20 6.66 2.49
C LEU A 154 19.05 5.40 2.62
N VAL A 155 18.83 4.62 3.68
CA VAL A 155 19.69 3.45 3.93
C VAL A 155 19.21 2.23 3.17
N GLY A 156 20.00 1.80 2.18
CA GLY A 156 19.76 0.57 1.43
C GLY A 156 20.33 -0.70 2.09
N SER A 157 21.34 -0.56 2.96
CA SER A 157 21.88 -1.67 3.78
C SER A 157 22.74 -1.17 4.93
N GLU A 158 22.67 -1.81 6.10
CA GLU A 158 23.50 -1.49 7.28
C GLU A 158 24.98 -1.92 7.15
N LYS A 159 25.32 -2.78 6.18
CA LYS A 159 26.68 -3.32 6.06
C LYS A 159 27.69 -2.24 5.68
N GLY A 160 28.55 -1.87 6.63
CA GLY A 160 29.69 -0.98 6.41
C GLY A 160 29.50 0.46 6.89
N VAL A 161 28.35 0.77 7.51
CA VAL A 161 28.08 2.08 8.09
C VAL A 161 28.54 2.06 9.56
N THR A 162 29.50 2.92 9.93
CA THR A 162 29.94 3.05 11.32
C THR A 162 29.02 4.02 12.06
N ASP A 163 28.27 3.53 13.05
CA ASP A 163 27.23 4.27 13.79
C ASP A 163 27.72 5.48 14.59
N GLN A 164 29.03 5.70 14.69
CA GLN A 164 29.63 6.67 15.61
C GLN A 164 29.33 8.15 15.31
N TYR A 165 28.84 8.49 14.12
CA TYR A 165 28.60 9.89 13.72
C TYR A 165 27.30 10.11 12.94
N MET A 166 26.34 9.19 13.02
CA MET A 166 25.17 9.18 12.15
C MET A 166 23.87 9.28 12.96
N LEU A 167 23.03 10.24 12.60
CA LEU A 167 21.68 10.34 13.17
C LEU A 167 20.71 9.55 12.30
N TRP A 168 20.33 8.38 12.80
CA TRP A 168 19.26 7.58 12.22
C TRP A 168 17.91 8.21 12.55
N MET A 169 17.14 8.52 11.52
CA MET A 169 15.81 9.13 11.62
C MET A 169 14.78 8.30 10.83
N PRO A 170 13.54 8.21 11.33
CA PRO A 170 12.46 7.64 10.54
C PRO A 170 12.29 8.45 9.24
N SER A 171 12.08 7.75 8.13
CA SER A 171 11.83 8.38 6.82
C SER A 171 10.41 8.88 6.61
N LEU A 172 9.46 8.41 7.42
CA LEU A 172 8.10 8.92 7.47
C LEU A 172 7.76 9.36 8.90
N THR A 173 7.01 10.44 9.01
CA THR A 173 6.36 10.85 10.26
C THR A 173 5.01 10.13 10.42
N GLU A 174 4.49 10.09 11.64
CA GLU A 174 3.14 9.58 11.93
C GLU A 174 2.06 10.28 11.07
N VAL A 175 2.17 11.61 10.93
CA VAL A 175 1.25 12.41 10.09
C VAL A 175 1.28 11.92 8.64
N GLN A 176 2.47 11.71 8.06
CA GLN A 176 2.61 11.21 6.69
C GLN A 176 2.06 9.79 6.55
N VAL A 177 2.21 8.93 7.56
CA VAL A 177 1.62 7.58 7.54
C VAL A 177 0.09 7.63 7.58
N THR A 178 -0.48 8.53 8.38
CA THR A 178 -1.93 8.78 8.38
C THR A 178 -2.42 9.26 7.01
N GLU A 179 -1.72 10.21 6.38
CA GLU A 179 -2.04 10.67 5.02
C GLU A 179 -1.95 9.55 3.97
N ILE A 180 -0.98 8.63 4.11
CA ILE A 180 -0.86 7.44 3.27
C ILE A 180 -2.10 6.55 3.43
N LEU A 181 -2.51 6.25 4.67
CA LEU A 181 -3.67 5.41 4.95
C LEU A 181 -4.97 6.02 4.38
N GLU A 182 -5.19 7.31 4.60
CA GLU A 182 -6.36 8.03 4.07
C GLU A 182 -6.35 8.05 2.53
N SER A 183 -5.18 8.23 1.91
CA SER A 183 -5.04 8.21 0.46
C SER A 183 -5.34 6.82 -0.10
N ILE A 184 -4.82 5.76 0.52
CA ILE A 184 -5.10 4.38 0.13
C ILE A 184 -6.61 4.10 0.26
N GLU A 185 -7.24 4.42 1.38
CA GLU A 185 -8.66 4.18 1.58
C GLU A 185 -9.52 4.95 0.57
N SER A 186 -9.15 6.18 0.23
CA SER A 186 -9.81 6.96 -0.82
C SER A 186 -9.68 6.31 -2.20
N ILE A 187 -8.51 5.74 -2.54
CA ILE A 187 -8.29 5.07 -3.83
C ILE A 187 -9.04 3.73 -3.86
N GLU A 188 -9.01 2.96 -2.77
CA GLU A 188 -9.76 1.70 -2.62
C GLU A 188 -11.27 1.95 -2.72
N GLY A 189 -11.76 3.03 -2.10
CA GLY A 189 -13.14 3.46 -2.21
C GLY A 189 -13.56 3.69 -3.66
N TRP A 190 -12.69 4.30 -4.47
CA TRP A 190 -12.94 4.45 -5.91
C TRP A 190 -12.86 3.11 -6.67
N PHE A 191 -11.86 2.28 -6.40
CA PHE A 191 -11.75 0.95 -7.04
C PHE A 191 -13.03 0.12 -6.84
N ARG A 192 -13.60 0.15 -5.62
CA ARG A 192 -14.87 -0.53 -5.29
C ARG A 192 -16.08 -0.06 -6.09
N THR A 193 -16.00 1.09 -6.77
CA THR A 193 -17.07 1.58 -7.67
C THR A 193 -16.92 1.09 -9.12
N LEU A 194 -15.80 0.47 -9.47
CA LEU A 194 -15.53 0.07 -10.84
C LEU A 194 -16.26 -1.25 -11.20
N PRO A 195 -16.79 -1.36 -12.42
CA PRO A 195 -17.31 -2.62 -12.92
C PRO A 195 -16.27 -3.74 -12.83
N TYR A 196 -16.71 -4.93 -12.44
CA TYR A 196 -15.85 -6.11 -12.26
C TYR A 196 -14.72 -5.97 -11.23
N PHE A 197 -14.69 -4.92 -10.41
CA PHE A 197 -13.74 -4.88 -9.30
C PHE A 197 -14.01 -6.00 -8.29
N ASP A 198 -15.28 -6.28 -8.02
CA ASP A 198 -15.70 -7.37 -7.15
C ASP A 198 -15.28 -8.75 -7.69
N TRP A 199 -15.33 -8.96 -9.01
CA TRP A 199 -14.76 -10.16 -9.66
C TRP A 199 -13.28 -10.34 -9.31
N VAL A 200 -12.50 -9.26 -9.42
CA VAL A 200 -11.08 -9.25 -9.08
C VAL A 200 -10.86 -9.47 -7.58
N GLN A 201 -11.70 -8.88 -6.73
CA GLN A 201 -11.61 -9.01 -5.28
C GLN A 201 -11.91 -10.43 -4.80
N ARG A 202 -12.88 -11.11 -5.42
CA ARG A 202 -13.21 -12.51 -5.17
C ARG A 202 -12.17 -13.50 -5.71
N GLY A 203 -11.20 -13.03 -6.49
CA GLY A 203 -10.14 -13.87 -7.06
C GLY A 203 -10.62 -14.79 -8.18
N LEU A 204 -11.73 -14.44 -8.84
CA LEU A 204 -12.28 -15.25 -9.92
C LEU A 204 -11.33 -15.25 -11.14
N PRO A 205 -11.25 -16.36 -11.90
CA PRO A 205 -10.40 -16.44 -13.08
C PRO A 205 -10.71 -15.34 -14.09
N VAL A 206 -9.68 -14.72 -14.65
CA VAL A 206 -9.81 -13.66 -15.66
C VAL A 206 -9.39 -14.19 -17.01
N ASN A 207 -10.28 -14.07 -17.99
CA ASN A 207 -10.06 -14.57 -19.35
C ASN A 207 -9.80 -13.42 -20.32
N PHE A 208 -8.63 -13.44 -20.97
CA PHE A 208 -8.20 -12.45 -21.96
C PHE A 208 -8.56 -12.81 -23.41
N HIS A 209 -9.28 -13.91 -23.64
CA HIS A 209 -9.82 -14.22 -24.97
C HIS A 209 -10.77 -13.13 -25.44
N ARG A 210 -10.65 -12.75 -26.71
CA ARG A 210 -11.33 -11.58 -27.28
C ARG A 210 -12.86 -11.66 -27.12
N GLU A 211 -13.44 -12.84 -27.25
CA GLU A 211 -14.87 -13.09 -27.08
C GLU A 211 -15.31 -12.82 -25.64
N SER A 212 -14.54 -13.29 -24.64
CA SER A 212 -14.82 -13.05 -23.22
C SER A 212 -14.70 -11.58 -22.85
N VAL A 213 -13.67 -10.90 -23.35
CA VAL A 213 -13.47 -9.46 -23.15
C VAL A 213 -14.64 -8.67 -23.76
N SER A 214 -15.04 -9.01 -24.99
CA SER A 214 -16.17 -8.36 -25.67
C SER A 214 -17.47 -8.53 -24.89
N ALA A 215 -17.78 -9.76 -24.46
CA ALA A 215 -18.98 -10.05 -23.68
C ALA A 215 -18.99 -9.29 -22.34
N ALA A 216 -17.85 -9.18 -21.67
CA ALA A 216 -17.77 -8.41 -20.42
C ALA A 216 -18.03 -6.91 -20.66
N ILE A 217 -17.44 -6.33 -21.71
CA ILE A 217 -17.70 -4.92 -22.08
C ILE A 217 -19.18 -4.71 -22.40
N ASP A 218 -19.81 -5.64 -23.11
CA ASP A 218 -21.25 -5.60 -23.39
C ASP A 218 -22.07 -5.63 -22.10
N HIS A 219 -21.72 -6.47 -21.12
CA HIS A 219 -22.37 -6.50 -19.81
C HIS A 219 -22.21 -5.19 -19.03
N VAL A 220 -21.05 -4.52 -19.11
CA VAL A 220 -20.88 -3.16 -18.54
C VAL A 220 -21.82 -2.17 -19.24
N ALA A 221 -21.86 -2.17 -20.58
CA ALA A 221 -22.67 -1.25 -21.35
C ALA A 221 -24.18 -1.40 -21.07
N HIS A 222 -24.64 -2.61 -20.75
CA HIS A 222 -26.04 -2.89 -20.40
C HIS A 222 -26.32 -2.86 -18.89
N GLY A 223 -25.33 -2.55 -18.04
CA GLY A 223 -25.52 -2.51 -16.58
C GLY A 223 -25.77 -3.88 -15.94
N THR A 224 -25.35 -4.98 -16.56
CA THR A 224 -25.59 -6.38 -16.12
C THR A 224 -24.33 -7.09 -15.63
N HIS A 225 -23.25 -6.34 -15.36
CA HIS A 225 -21.96 -6.90 -14.94
C HIS A 225 -22.00 -7.61 -13.58
N ASP A 226 -22.83 -7.14 -12.63
CA ASP A 226 -23.01 -7.82 -11.34
C ASP A 226 -23.69 -9.18 -11.50
N GLU A 227 -24.73 -9.26 -12.32
CA GLU A 227 -25.38 -10.53 -12.66
C GLU A 227 -24.43 -11.50 -13.35
N HIS A 228 -23.58 -10.98 -14.25
CA HIS A 228 -22.55 -11.77 -14.91
C HIS A 228 -21.53 -12.32 -13.91
N THR A 229 -21.10 -11.50 -12.95
CA THR A 229 -20.17 -11.89 -11.87
C THR A 229 -20.75 -13.00 -11.02
N ASN A 230 -21.96 -12.81 -10.48
CA ASN A 230 -22.62 -13.79 -9.62
C ASN A 230 -22.90 -15.11 -10.35
N ARG A 231 -23.26 -15.06 -11.64
CA ARG A 231 -23.50 -16.26 -12.45
C ARG A 231 -22.21 -17.05 -12.67
N THR A 232 -21.10 -16.37 -12.95
CA THR A 232 -19.82 -17.03 -13.21
C THR A 232 -19.26 -17.66 -11.94
N GLU A 233 -19.34 -16.97 -10.80
CA GLU A 233 -18.96 -17.54 -9.51
C GLU A 233 -19.76 -18.81 -9.19
N ALA A 234 -21.10 -18.76 -9.32
CA ALA A 234 -21.94 -19.94 -9.09
C ALA A 234 -21.61 -21.10 -10.04
N GLN A 235 -21.19 -20.82 -11.27
CA GLN A 235 -20.70 -21.85 -12.19
C GLN A 235 -19.35 -22.41 -11.75
N TYR A 236 -18.41 -21.55 -11.35
CA TYR A 236 -17.09 -21.95 -10.88
C TYR A 236 -17.16 -22.80 -9.61
N GLU A 237 -17.97 -22.41 -8.62
CA GLU A 237 -18.21 -23.19 -7.41
C GLU A 237 -18.81 -24.57 -7.73
N ARG A 238 -19.77 -24.65 -8.67
CA ARG A 238 -20.30 -25.95 -9.12
C ARG A 238 -19.21 -26.80 -9.75
N THR A 239 -18.32 -26.22 -10.54
CA THR A 239 -17.21 -26.98 -11.15
C THR A 239 -16.20 -27.47 -10.12
N LEU A 240 -15.92 -26.70 -9.07
CA LEU A 240 -15.01 -27.10 -7.99
C LEU A 240 -15.59 -28.13 -7.03
N ASN A 241 -16.92 -28.08 -6.80
CA ASN A 241 -17.60 -28.92 -5.81
C ASN A 241 -18.29 -30.16 -6.41
N HIS A 242 -18.21 -30.36 -7.72
CA HIS A 242 -18.62 -31.60 -8.37
C HIS A 242 -17.39 -32.47 -8.67
N ASP A 243 -16.89 -33.12 -7.62
CA ASP A 243 -16.20 -34.41 -7.60
C ASP A 243 -16.93 -35.33 -6.58
#